data_AF-A0A4Q0LRB0-F1
#
_entry.id   AF-A0A4Q0LRB0-F1
#
_cell.length_a   1.000
_cell.length_b   1.000
_cell.length_c   1.000
_cell.angle_alpha   90.00
_cell.angle_beta   90.00
_cell.angle_gamma   90.00
#
_symmetry.space_group_name_H-M   'P 1'
#
loop_
_entity.id
_entity.type
_entity.pdbx_description
1 polymer ?
#
loop_
_entity_poly.entity_id
_entity_poly.type
_entity_poly.pdbx_seq_one_letter_code
_entity_poly.pdbx_strand_id
1 'polypeptide(L)'
;MNDFTKDFAQALFNPDKINDLLRKELQQAVNNLLEAELTAFLGYDPYARNGWNTGNSRNGAYFRKVDTQFGPIEVQVPRDRNGQFHQHTLPGYKQHSDILESMIIKLYSKGVTTREIADLIEKMYGSHY
;
A
#
# COMPACT_ATOMS: atom_id res chain seq x y z
N MET A 1 -14.59 -8.52 -22.93
CA MET A 1 -14.87 -8.26 -21.50
C MET A 1 -13.60 -8.66 -20.78
N ASN A 2 -12.87 -7.72 -20.18
CA ASN A 2 -11.58 -8.00 -19.53
C ASN A 2 -11.81 -8.97 -18.36
N ASP A 3 -10.82 -9.77 -17.99
CA ASP A 3 -10.93 -10.75 -16.90
C ASP A 3 -11.42 -10.08 -15.60
N PHE A 4 -10.91 -8.89 -15.29
CA PHE A 4 -11.39 -8.05 -14.18
C PHE A 4 -12.91 -7.81 -14.21
N THR A 5 -13.49 -7.43 -15.36
CA THR A 5 -14.93 -7.13 -15.44
C THR A 5 -15.81 -8.36 -15.22
N LYS A 6 -15.30 -9.55 -15.55
CA LYS A 6 -15.98 -10.82 -15.33
C LYS A 6 -15.89 -11.23 -13.85
N ASP A 7 -14.70 -11.12 -13.28
CA ASP A 7 -14.44 -11.45 -11.88
C ASP A 7 -15.17 -10.49 -10.92
N PHE A 8 -15.20 -9.21 -11.27
CA PHE A 8 -15.93 -8.19 -10.53
C PHE A 8 -17.45 -8.43 -10.55
N ALA A 9 -18.02 -8.76 -11.71
CA ALA A 9 -19.44 -9.09 -11.82
C ALA A 9 -19.81 -10.34 -10.99
N GLN A 10 -18.91 -11.33 -10.93
CA GLN A 10 -19.10 -12.54 -10.12
C GLN A 10 -18.93 -12.28 -8.61
N ALA A 11 -18.06 -11.34 -8.25
CA ALA A 11 -17.79 -10.96 -6.86
C ALA A 11 -18.80 -9.93 -6.30
N LEU A 12 -19.56 -9.24 -7.15
CA LEU A 12 -20.45 -8.13 -6.78
C LEU A 12 -21.43 -8.48 -5.63
N PHE A 13 -21.92 -9.72 -5.61
CA PHE A 13 -22.91 -10.18 -4.63
C PHE A 13 -22.30 -10.98 -3.46
N ASN A 14 -20.97 -11.09 -3.39
CA ASN A 14 -20.28 -11.79 -2.32
C ASN A 14 -19.24 -10.86 -1.67
N PRO A 15 -19.53 -10.34 -0.45
CA PRO A 15 -18.68 -9.35 0.21
C PRO A 15 -17.23 -9.80 0.40
N ASP A 16 -17.00 -11.06 0.76
CA ASP A 16 -15.65 -11.57 1.00
C ASP A 16 -14.84 -11.63 -0.30
N LYS A 17 -15.48 -12.09 -1.38
CA LYS A 17 -14.86 -12.14 -2.72
C LYS A 17 -14.56 -10.76 -3.26
N ILE A 18 -15.41 -9.77 -2.99
CA ILE A 18 -15.18 -8.40 -3.46
C ILE A 18 -13.98 -7.78 -2.75
N ASN A 19 -13.84 -7.99 -1.44
CA ASN A 19 -12.71 -7.46 -0.67
C ASN A 19 -11.39 -8.09 -1.11
N ASP A 20 -11.38 -9.41 -1.33
CA ASP A 20 -10.19 -10.11 -1.83
C ASP A 20 -9.79 -9.65 -3.24
N LEU A 21 -10.77 -9.41 -4.12
CA LEU A 21 -10.54 -8.88 -5.46
C LEU A 21 -9.93 -7.47 -5.38
N LEU A 22 -10.58 -6.57 -4.64
CA LEU A 22 -10.10 -5.20 -4.45
C LEU A 22 -8.70 -5.14 -3.85
N ARG A 23 -8.40 -6.01 -2.87
CA ARG A 23 -7.05 -6.13 -2.31
C ARG A 23 -6.00 -6.47 -3.37
N LYS A 24 -6.27 -7.46 -4.22
CA LYS A 24 -5.35 -7.90 -5.28
C LYS A 24 -5.14 -6.82 -6.33
N GLU A 25 -6.22 -6.17 -6.77
CA GLU A 25 -6.16 -5.09 -7.76
C GLU A 25 -5.42 -3.88 -7.21
N LEU A 26 -5.68 -3.51 -5.97
CA LEU A 26 -4.97 -2.42 -5.30
C LEU A 26 -3.47 -2.73 -5.18
N GLN A 27 -3.11 -3.98 -4.84
CA GLN A 27 -1.70 -4.40 -4.84
C GLN A 27 -1.05 -4.25 -6.22
N GLN A 28 -1.71 -4.71 -7.29
CA GLN A 28 -1.19 -4.58 -8.65
C GLN A 28 -1.08 -3.11 -9.08
N ALA A 29 -2.10 -2.31 -8.82
CA ALA A 29 -2.13 -0.89 -9.15
C ALA A 29 -0.99 -0.13 -8.47
N VAL A 30 -0.75 -0.37 -7.18
CA VAL A 30 0.35 0.26 -6.43
C VAL A 30 1.72 -0.15 -6.98
N ASN A 31 1.92 -1.44 -7.27
CA ASN A 31 3.18 -1.92 -7.85
C ASN A 31 3.44 -1.30 -9.23
N ASN A 32 2.43 -1.24 -10.09
CA ASN A 32 2.53 -0.64 -11.41
C ASN A 32 2.85 0.87 -11.31
N LEU A 33 2.24 1.57 -10.35
CA LEU A 33 2.48 3.00 -10.13
C LEU A 33 3.93 3.25 -9.67
N LEU A 34 4.44 2.43 -8.76
CA LEU A 34 5.83 2.52 -8.31
C LEU A 34 6.84 2.23 -9.43
N GLU A 35 6.57 1.24 -10.28
CA GLU A 35 7.41 0.98 -11.45
C GLU A 35 7.39 2.16 -12.43
N ALA A 36 6.21 2.74 -12.67
CA ALA A 36 6.04 3.91 -13.52
C ALA A 36 6.74 5.15 -12.94
N GLU A 37 6.72 5.33 -11.62
CA GLU A 37 7.50 6.39 -10.94
C GLU A 37 9.00 6.22 -11.19
N LEU A 38 9.54 5.00 -11.07
CA LEU A 38 10.96 4.76 -11.36
C LEU A 38 11.28 4.99 -12.84
N THR A 39 10.37 4.59 -13.75
CA THR A 39 10.50 4.88 -15.18
C THR A 39 10.57 6.38 -15.43
N ALA A 40 9.66 7.15 -14.82
CA ALA A 40 9.62 8.61 -14.96
C ALA A 40 10.87 9.26 -14.37
N PHE A 41 11.36 8.78 -13.23
CA PHE A 41 12.57 9.29 -12.58
C PHE A 41 13.83 9.04 -13.42
N LEU A 42 13.99 7.83 -13.95
CA LEU A 42 15.15 7.46 -14.77
C LEU A 42 15.07 7.97 -16.21
N GLY A 43 13.86 8.26 -16.70
CA GLY A 43 13.61 8.70 -18.08
C GLY A 43 13.64 7.58 -19.12
N TYR A 44 13.60 6.31 -18.67
CA TYR A 44 13.62 5.17 -19.58
C TYR A 44 12.96 3.90 -19.02
N ASP A 45 12.41 3.09 -19.94
CA ASP A 45 11.74 1.84 -19.64
C ASP A 45 12.71 0.71 -19.25
N PRO A 46 12.24 -0.33 -18.54
CA PRO A 46 13.06 -1.50 -18.23
C PRO A 46 13.76 -2.06 -19.47
N TYR A 47 15.07 -2.29 -19.37
CA TYR A 47 15.92 -2.83 -20.43
C TYR A 47 16.03 -2.00 -21.73
N ALA A 48 15.50 -0.77 -21.73
CA ALA A 48 15.60 0.09 -22.90
C ALA A 48 17.04 0.59 -23.12
N ARG A 49 17.48 0.66 -24.39
CA ARG A 49 18.87 1.02 -24.76
C ARG A 49 19.24 2.46 -24.39
N ASN A 50 18.25 3.36 -24.34
CA ASN A 50 18.43 4.74 -23.88
C ASN A 50 18.92 4.83 -22.43
N GLY A 51 18.73 3.77 -21.62
CA GLY A 51 19.27 3.67 -20.27
C GLY A 51 20.73 3.24 -20.18
N TRP A 52 21.41 2.96 -21.30
CA TRP A 52 22.81 2.54 -21.28
C TRP A 52 23.74 3.75 -21.13
N ASN A 53 24.73 3.64 -20.25
CA ASN A 53 25.72 4.70 -19.98
C ASN A 53 25.13 6.05 -19.49
N THR A 54 23.92 6.04 -18.90
CA THR A 54 23.28 7.23 -18.32
C THR A 54 23.80 7.60 -16.92
N GLY A 55 24.64 6.75 -16.32
CA GLY A 55 25.22 6.95 -14.98
C GLY A 55 24.35 6.50 -13.80
N ASN A 56 23.07 6.18 -14.03
CA ASN A 56 22.21 5.52 -13.04
C ASN A 56 21.42 4.38 -13.70
N SER A 57 21.11 3.34 -12.93
CA SER A 57 20.42 2.16 -13.45
C SER A 57 19.42 1.59 -12.47
N ARG A 58 18.43 0.84 -12.97
CA ARG A 58 17.53 0.04 -12.11
C ARG A 58 18.34 -1.02 -11.39
N ASN A 59 18.06 -1.24 -10.11
CA ASN A 59 18.82 -2.13 -9.23
C ASN A 59 17.89 -3.02 -8.37
N GLY A 60 16.97 -3.71 -9.05
CA GLY A 60 15.99 -4.58 -8.42
C GLY A 60 14.94 -3.83 -7.59
N ALA A 61 14.31 -4.55 -6.67
CA ALA A 61 13.27 -4.06 -5.80
C ALA A 61 13.40 -4.69 -4.40
N TYR A 62 12.77 -4.09 -3.40
CA TYR A 62 12.57 -4.70 -2.09
C TYR A 62 11.08 -4.87 -1.81
N PHE A 63 10.76 -5.85 -0.98
CA PHE A 63 9.39 -6.18 -0.62
C PHE A 63 9.00 -5.49 0.68
N ARG A 64 7.77 -5.01 0.71
CA ARG A 64 7.19 -4.34 1.86
C ARG A 64 5.73 -4.73 2.02
N LYS A 65 5.35 -5.13 3.24
CA LYS A 65 3.93 -5.32 3.58
C LYS A 65 3.33 -3.98 3.99
N VAL A 66 2.15 -3.69 3.46
CA VAL A 66 1.36 -2.51 3.80
C VAL A 66 -0.03 -2.98 4.17
N ASP A 67 -0.52 -2.52 5.31
CA ASP A 67 -1.85 -2.85 5.77
C ASP A 67 -2.86 -1.87 5.17
N THR A 68 -3.87 -2.43 4.52
CA THR A 68 -4.96 -1.68 3.92
C THR A 68 -6.29 -2.12 4.54
N GLN A 69 -7.35 -1.36 4.29
CA GLN A 69 -8.70 -1.71 4.73
C GLN A 69 -9.16 -3.09 4.21
N PHE A 70 -8.65 -3.50 3.04
CA PHE A 70 -8.98 -4.78 2.41
C PHE A 70 -8.04 -5.92 2.85
N GLY A 71 -7.15 -5.66 3.80
CA GLY A 71 -6.13 -6.60 4.29
C GLY A 71 -4.70 -6.21 3.90
N PRO A 72 -3.70 -7.00 4.34
CA PRO A 72 -2.30 -6.74 4.02
C PRO A 72 -2.03 -6.97 2.53
N ILE A 73 -1.34 -6.04 1.90
CA ILE A 73 -0.82 -6.15 0.53
C ILE A 73 0.70 -6.26 0.54
N GLU A 74 1.25 -6.94 -0.46
CA GLU A 74 2.69 -7.01 -0.68
C GLU A 74 3.11 -6.08 -1.83
N VAL A 75 3.88 -5.06 -1.48
CA VAL A 75 4.35 -4.02 -2.40
C VAL A 75 5.80 -4.25 -2.76
N GLN A 76 6.11 -4.16 -4.04
CA GLN A 76 7.45 -4.23 -4.59
C GLN A 76 7.94 -2.81 -4.87
N VAL A 77 8.82 -2.29 -4.02
CA VAL A 77 9.35 -0.94 -4.18
C VAL A 77 10.64 -1.01 -4.99
N PRO A 78 10.64 -0.45 -6.21
CA PRO A 78 11.79 -0.55 -7.10
C PRO A 78 12.89 0.43 -6.66
N ARG A 79 14.14 0.13 -7.03
CA ARG A 79 15.32 0.89 -6.60
C ARG A 79 16.19 1.28 -7.79
N ASP A 80 16.85 2.42 -7.66
CA ASP A 80 17.95 2.80 -8.51
C ASP A 80 19.31 2.40 -7.91
N ARG A 81 20.35 2.40 -8.75
CA ARG A 81 21.71 1.98 -8.38
C ARG A 81 22.39 3.01 -7.48
N ASN A 82 22.10 4.29 -7.69
CA ASN A 82 22.70 5.40 -6.95
C ASN A 82 21.94 5.74 -5.66
N GLY A 83 20.77 5.14 -5.43
CA GLY A 83 19.94 5.39 -4.24
C GLY A 83 19.32 6.79 -4.20
N GLN A 84 19.13 7.41 -5.37
CA GLN A 84 18.57 8.76 -5.50
C GLN A 84 17.04 8.74 -5.64
N PHE A 85 16.46 7.61 -6.04
CA PHE A 85 15.01 7.47 -6.19
C PHE A 85 14.33 7.41 -4.83
N HIS A 86 13.29 8.23 -4.67
CA HIS A 86 12.40 8.21 -3.51
C HIS A 86 10.97 8.10 -4.03
N GLN A 87 10.25 7.06 -3.62
CA GLN A 87 8.87 6.87 -4.03
C GLN A 87 7.94 7.96 -3.47
N HIS A 88 6.98 8.40 -4.29
CA HIS A 88 5.95 9.36 -3.89
C HIS A 88 4.61 8.68 -3.62
N THR A 89 4.34 7.55 -4.27
CA THR A 89 3.10 6.77 -4.09
C THR A 89 2.87 6.38 -2.64
N LEU A 90 3.94 6.03 -1.93
CA LEU A 90 3.88 5.52 -0.57
C LEU A 90 4.84 6.29 0.35
N PRO A 91 4.38 6.72 1.54
CA PRO A 91 5.27 7.28 2.53
C PRO A 91 6.34 6.27 2.94
N GLY A 92 7.57 6.76 3.15
CA GLY A 92 8.66 5.96 3.69
C GLY A 92 8.28 5.37 5.05
N TYR A 93 8.61 4.09 5.26
CA TYR A 93 8.51 3.36 6.54
C TYR A 93 7.11 3.17 7.17
N LYS A 94 6.09 3.96 6.84
CA LYS A 94 4.70 3.79 7.31
C LYS A 94 3.96 2.54 6.77
N GLN A 95 3.88 1.48 7.55
CA GLN A 95 3.28 0.19 7.15
C GLN A 95 1.77 0.10 7.42
N HIS A 96 1.25 0.88 8.37
CA HIS A 96 -0.14 0.84 8.80
C HIS A 96 -0.77 2.23 8.71
N SER A 97 -2.10 2.27 8.67
CA SER A 97 -2.84 3.53 8.72
C SER A 97 -3.02 3.99 10.17
N ASP A 98 -2.73 5.26 10.46
CA ASP A 98 -2.85 5.86 11.83
C ASP A 98 -4.32 6.10 12.26
N ILE A 99 -5.25 5.29 11.78
CA ILE A 99 -6.70 5.47 11.97
C ILE A 99 -7.04 5.29 13.45
N LEU A 100 -6.43 4.31 14.10
CA LEU A 100 -6.69 4.00 15.51
C LEU A 100 -6.16 5.13 16.40
N GLU A 101 -4.94 5.58 16.16
CA GLU A 101 -4.30 6.70 16.84
C GLU A 101 -5.13 7.98 16.69
N SER A 102 -5.60 8.25 15.47
CA SER A 102 -6.48 9.40 15.18
C SER A 102 -7.82 9.28 15.93
N MET A 103 -8.37 8.08 16.03
CA MET A 103 -9.60 7.81 16.77
C MET A 103 -9.40 7.98 18.28
N ILE A 104 -8.30 7.50 18.85
CA ILE A 104 -7.93 7.71 20.26
C ILE A 104 -7.87 9.20 20.59
N ILE A 105 -7.11 9.96 19.79
CA ILE A 105 -6.96 11.41 19.98
C ILE A 105 -8.33 12.09 19.93
N LYS A 106 -9.20 11.67 19.00
CA LYS A 106 -10.54 12.23 18.86
C LYS A 106 -11.45 11.91 20.04
N LEU A 107 -11.46 10.66 20.52
CA LEU A 107 -12.22 10.25 21.71
C LEU A 107 -11.76 11.01 22.95
N TYR A 108 -10.45 11.14 23.14
CA TYR A 108 -9.88 11.92 24.23
C TYR A 108 -10.30 13.39 24.14
N SER A 109 -10.24 14.00 22.94
CA SER A 109 -10.69 15.39 22.73
C SER A 109 -12.19 15.61 23.00
N LYS A 110 -12.99 14.54 22.94
CA LYS A 110 -14.43 14.57 23.23
C LYS A 110 -14.76 14.32 24.71
N GLY A 111 -13.74 14.18 25.55
CA GLY A 111 -13.90 13.98 26.99
C GLY A 111 -14.16 12.53 27.39
N VAL A 112 -13.96 11.57 26.49
CA VAL A 112 -14.00 10.14 26.84
C VAL A 112 -12.76 9.82 27.66
N THR A 113 -12.95 9.12 28.78
CA THR A 113 -11.83 8.82 29.68
C THR A 113 -10.88 7.79 29.07
N THR A 114 -9.60 7.83 29.46
CA THR A 114 -8.60 6.88 28.94
C THR A 114 -8.94 5.43 29.28
N ARG A 115 -9.63 5.16 30.39
CA ARG A 115 -10.15 3.83 30.74
C ARG A 115 -11.24 3.36 29.77
N GLU A 116 -12.22 4.21 29.49
CA GLU A 116 -13.29 3.87 28.53
C GLU A 116 -12.73 3.65 27.12
N ILE A 117 -11.73 4.44 26.72
CA ILE A 117 -11.03 4.25 25.44
C ILE A 117 -10.31 2.89 25.42
N ALA A 118 -9.59 2.54 26.49
CA ALA A 118 -8.90 1.25 26.61
C ALA A 118 -9.88 0.07 26.55
N ASP A 119 -10.96 0.12 27.34
CA ASP A 119 -12.00 -0.91 27.36
C ASP A 119 -12.66 -1.07 25.96
N LEU A 120 -12.83 0.02 25.23
CA LEU A 120 -13.42 0.02 23.89
C LEU A 120 -12.46 -0.56 22.85
N ILE A 121 -11.17 -0.23 22.93
CA ILE A 121 -10.14 -0.82 22.05
C ILE A 121 -10.01 -2.32 22.31
N GLU A 122 -9.92 -2.74 23.57
CA GLU A 122 -9.82 -4.15 23.95
C GLU A 122 -11.03 -4.95 23.43
N LYS A 123 -12.24 -4.39 23.50
CA LYS A 123 -13.44 -5.02 22.95
C LYS A 123 -13.46 -5.12 21.43
N MET A 124 -12.93 -4.12 20.72
CA MET A 124 -12.99 -4.08 19.25
C MET A 124 -11.84 -4.84 18.58
N TYR A 125 -10.65 -4.82 19.17
CA TYR A 125 -9.43 -5.36 18.57
C TYR A 125 -8.80 -6.51 19.36
N GLY A 126 -9.33 -6.83 20.56
CA GLY A 126 -8.78 -7.86 21.43
C GLY A 126 -7.45 -7.46 22.07
N SER A 127 -6.74 -8.43 22.65
CA SER A 127 -5.43 -8.24 23.31
C SER A 127 -4.24 -8.17 22.33
N HIS A 128 -4.49 -7.95 21.02
CA HIS A 128 -3.47 -7.99 19.97
C HIS A 128 -2.85 -6.62 19.65
N TYR A 129 -3.01 -5.65 20.56
CA TYR A 129 -2.32 -4.35 20.57
C TYR A 129 -1.85 -4.00 21.98
#